data_AF-A0A368FUL5-F1
#
_entry.id   AF-A0A368FUL5-F1
#
_cell.length_a   1.000
_cell.length_b   1.000
_cell.length_c   1.000
_cell.angle_alpha   90.00
_cell.angle_beta   90.00
_cell.angle_gamma   90.00
#
_symmetry.space_group_name_H-M   'P 1'
#
loop_
_entity.id
_entity.type
_entity.pdbx_description
1 polymer ?
#
loop_
_entity_poly.entity_id
_entity_poly.type
_entity_poly.pdbx_seq_one_letter_code
_entity_poly.pdbx_strand_id
1 'polypeptide(L)'
;MVDNKWVVDDNQPKTNNNLGGENNVMSIDEDDFEVFDALDKDLASSNAGEALRGAPNHQPSHDTPNDRELERLRTFSQEIPDRNEFAKAHNPPALPPHLLQVILNKDTPVQCDPNVLPEPNHVMLNHLYALSIKDGVMVLSATHRHMSQYTTVIRSNTKKRKAEGVFELLTLELEVQEIGGLITIILRILPLESIECAILVDYMLTIDKETIEVKKDLWEPGKLVLEKHTANSGPLVLMASTIQLLSPVDLSRPSAYRNFEVRLEANNIELICFLPQCGPYNFHVDLRLLAELGGPLFTSWKVKQEAGLDFVEVTEISPEDVKILLHATARFGSIVIHKDNFLVMSILASQYRMLTVLREVESYLIAAKMPLIRKLEFAAELRMARLYDMTMREIGPNAVEELHRYLRDNGDRLQDVHWMLRSALGLNNDYVCIPW
;
A
#
# COMPACT_ATOMS: atom_id res chain seq x y z
N MET A 1 -81.15 -10.29 22.97
CA MET A 1 -82.48 -10.95 22.95
C MET A 1 -82.83 -11.26 21.51
N VAL A 2 -83.03 -12.53 21.18
CA VAL A 2 -83.38 -13.00 19.84
C VAL A 2 -84.67 -13.81 19.98
N ASP A 3 -85.66 -13.57 19.13
CA ASP A 3 -86.99 -14.21 19.18
C ASP A 3 -87.63 -14.20 20.58
N ASN A 4 -87.55 -13.04 21.27
CA ASN A 4 -88.04 -12.84 22.64
C ASN A 4 -87.46 -13.78 23.71
N LYS A 5 -86.32 -14.42 23.43
CA LYS A 5 -85.54 -15.18 24.42
C LYS A 5 -84.21 -14.48 24.69
N TRP A 6 -83.81 -14.48 25.96
CA TRP A 6 -82.47 -14.06 26.35
C TRP A 6 -81.49 -15.17 25.95
N VAL A 7 -80.53 -14.81 25.10
CA VAL A 7 -79.49 -15.68 24.56
C VAL A 7 -78.16 -14.94 24.64
N VAL A 8 -77.07 -15.69 24.77
CA VAL A 8 -75.69 -15.22 24.80
C VAL A 8 -74.92 -15.72 23.59
N ASP A 9 -73.89 -15.00 23.17
CA ASP A 9 -72.97 -15.45 22.11
C ASP A 9 -72.00 -16.48 22.68
N ASP A 10 -71.86 -17.63 22.01
CA ASP A 10 -71.00 -18.73 22.45
C ASP A 10 -69.51 -18.49 22.14
N ASN A 11 -69.19 -17.57 21.23
CA ASN A 11 -67.81 -17.28 20.83
C ASN A 11 -67.15 -16.16 21.65
N GLN A 12 -67.90 -15.54 22.56
CA GLN A 12 -67.42 -14.43 23.38
C GLN A 12 -67.31 -14.87 24.86
N PRO A 13 -66.42 -14.26 25.65
CA PRO A 13 -66.29 -14.56 27.08
C PRO A 13 -67.64 -14.38 27.81
N LYS A 14 -67.93 -15.25 28.78
CA LYS A 14 -69.18 -15.23 29.56
C LYS A 14 -68.90 -15.14 31.06
N THR A 15 -69.84 -14.56 31.80
CA THR A 15 -69.83 -14.54 33.27
C THR A 15 -71.24 -14.78 33.83
N ASN A 16 -71.31 -15.35 35.03
CA ASN A 16 -72.58 -15.58 35.73
C ASN A 16 -73.10 -14.27 36.31
N ASN A 17 -74.41 -14.05 36.18
CA ASN A 17 -75.09 -12.96 36.87
C ASN A 17 -75.54 -13.42 38.28
N ASN A 18 -75.73 -12.47 39.20
CA ASN A 18 -76.17 -12.74 40.57
C ASN A 18 -77.64 -13.20 40.68
N LEU A 19 -78.29 -13.48 39.55
CA LEU A 19 -79.69 -13.89 39.41
C LEU A 19 -79.83 -15.29 38.77
N GLY A 20 -78.73 -16.03 38.59
CA GLY A 20 -78.73 -17.42 38.11
C GLY A 20 -78.72 -17.62 36.59
N GLY A 21 -78.43 -16.58 35.80
CA GLY A 21 -78.22 -16.66 34.35
C GLY A 21 -76.79 -16.24 33.93
N GLU A 22 -76.47 -16.34 32.64
CA GLU A 22 -75.17 -15.97 32.06
C GLU A 22 -75.27 -14.74 31.16
N ASN A 23 -74.22 -13.91 31.13
CA ASN A 23 -74.08 -12.74 30.26
C ASN A 23 -72.71 -12.76 29.55
N ASN A 24 -72.63 -12.25 28.33
CA ASN A 24 -71.32 -11.99 27.69
C ASN A 24 -70.59 -10.83 28.35
N VAL A 25 -69.26 -10.88 28.37
CA VAL A 25 -68.37 -9.86 28.92
C VAL A 25 -67.49 -9.30 27.81
N MET A 26 -67.37 -7.98 27.76
CA MET A 26 -66.44 -7.26 26.91
C MET A 26 -65.57 -6.39 27.81
N SER A 27 -64.26 -6.51 27.68
CA SER A 27 -63.30 -5.57 28.28
C SER A 27 -63.02 -4.47 27.28
N ILE A 28 -63.18 -3.22 27.69
CA ILE A 28 -62.79 -2.03 26.91
C ILE A 28 -61.64 -1.41 27.68
N ASP A 29 -60.47 -1.36 27.06
CA ASP A 29 -59.25 -0.76 27.60
C ASP A 29 -59.04 0.66 27.05
N GLU A 30 -58.24 1.47 27.72
CA GLU A 30 -57.90 2.81 27.21
C GLU A 30 -57.05 2.72 25.93
N ASP A 31 -56.23 1.66 25.81
CA ASP A 31 -55.40 1.38 24.63
C ASP A 31 -56.24 1.02 23.39
N ASP A 32 -57.49 0.57 23.55
CA ASP A 32 -58.37 0.23 22.43
C ASP A 32 -58.87 1.49 21.68
N PHE A 33 -58.60 2.70 22.19
CA PHE A 33 -58.95 3.98 21.58
C PHE A 33 -57.81 4.61 20.74
N GLU A 34 -56.57 4.15 20.91
CA GLU A 34 -55.41 4.61 20.15
C GLU A 34 -55.07 3.56 19.07
N VAL A 35 -54.95 3.98 17.82
CA VAL A 35 -54.91 3.05 16.68
C VAL A 35 -53.63 2.21 16.66
N PHE A 36 -52.48 2.78 17.02
CA PHE A 36 -51.21 2.06 17.09
C PHE A 36 -51.16 1.14 18.32
N ASP A 37 -51.67 1.57 19.48
CA ASP A 37 -51.68 0.74 20.68
C ASP A 37 -52.64 -0.46 20.54
N ALA A 38 -53.81 -0.24 19.92
CA ALA A 38 -54.74 -1.30 19.55
C ALA A 38 -54.11 -2.28 18.54
N LEU A 39 -53.41 -1.79 17.51
CA LEU A 39 -52.72 -2.63 16.52
C LEU A 39 -51.56 -3.44 17.13
N ASP A 40 -50.82 -2.89 18.09
CA ASP A 40 -49.75 -3.61 18.79
C ASP A 40 -50.31 -4.72 19.68
N LYS A 41 -51.45 -4.48 20.35
CA LYS A 41 -52.17 -5.49 21.15
C LYS A 41 -52.76 -6.59 20.27
N ASP A 42 -53.30 -6.23 19.10
CA ASP A 42 -53.78 -7.18 18.08
C ASP A 42 -52.62 -7.98 17.48
N LEU A 43 -51.47 -7.36 17.21
CA LEU A 43 -50.28 -8.06 16.71
C LEU A 43 -49.72 -9.05 17.76
N ALA A 44 -49.71 -8.65 19.03
CA ALA A 44 -49.24 -9.49 20.13
C ALA A 44 -50.18 -10.68 20.42
N SER A 45 -51.48 -10.50 20.19
CA SER A 45 -52.49 -11.56 20.33
C SER A 45 -52.68 -12.39 19.05
N SER A 46 -52.17 -11.92 17.92
CA SER A 46 -52.18 -12.65 16.64
C SER A 46 -51.31 -13.90 16.71
N ASN A 47 -51.74 -14.95 16.00
CA ASN A 47 -51.08 -16.26 15.89
C ASN A 47 -49.69 -16.26 15.21
N ALA A 48 -49.00 -15.11 15.15
CA ALA A 48 -47.61 -15.01 14.71
C ALA A 48 -46.66 -15.89 15.56
N GLY A 49 -47.03 -16.18 16.82
CA GLY A 49 -46.32 -17.14 17.68
C GLY A 49 -46.65 -18.62 17.44
N GLU A 50 -47.80 -18.96 16.85
CA GLU A 50 -48.18 -20.36 16.55
C GLU A 50 -47.55 -20.89 15.27
N ALA A 51 -47.08 -20.03 14.36
CA ALA A 51 -46.34 -20.41 13.15
C ALA A 51 -45.01 -21.16 13.46
N LEU A 52 -44.56 -21.16 14.72
CA LEU A 52 -43.41 -21.93 15.20
C LEU A 52 -43.72 -23.41 15.54
N ARG A 53 -44.98 -23.84 15.69
CA ARG A 53 -45.33 -25.24 15.98
C ARG A 53 -45.96 -25.90 14.75
N GLY A 54 -45.11 -26.41 13.87
CA GLY A 54 -45.46 -26.97 12.57
C GLY A 54 -46.76 -27.78 12.49
N ALA A 55 -47.66 -27.34 11.62
CA ALA A 55 -48.76 -28.14 11.08
C ALA A 55 -48.88 -27.87 9.56
N PRO A 56 -48.95 -28.92 8.71
CA PRO A 56 -48.79 -28.76 7.25
C PRO A 56 -50.07 -28.36 6.49
N ASN A 57 -51.19 -28.05 7.15
CA ASN A 57 -52.48 -27.82 6.49
C ASN A 57 -53.27 -26.67 7.13
N HIS A 58 -52.89 -25.43 6.85
CA HIS A 58 -53.80 -24.28 7.00
C HIS A 58 -53.81 -23.45 5.71
N GLN A 59 -55.02 -23.14 5.22
CA GLN A 59 -55.20 -22.17 4.16
C GLN A 59 -54.77 -20.79 4.69
N PRO A 60 -53.97 -20.02 3.92
CA PRO A 60 -53.53 -18.71 4.35
C PRO A 60 -54.74 -17.80 4.57
N SER A 61 -54.92 -17.32 5.81
CA SER A 61 -55.80 -16.18 6.11
C SER A 61 -55.07 -14.88 5.81
N HIS A 62 -55.79 -13.76 5.85
CA HIS A 62 -55.23 -12.42 5.66
C HIS A 62 -54.19 -12.03 6.73
N ASP A 63 -54.05 -12.83 7.80
CA ASP A 63 -53.17 -12.57 8.96
C ASP A 63 -51.87 -13.39 8.94
N THR A 64 -51.54 -14.07 7.83
CA THR A 64 -50.21 -14.68 7.69
C THR A 64 -49.14 -13.60 7.57
N PRO A 65 -48.13 -13.57 8.46
CA PRO A 65 -47.06 -12.57 8.39
C PRO A 65 -46.37 -12.64 7.03
N ASN A 66 -45.97 -11.49 6.48
CA ASN A 66 -45.23 -11.49 5.21
C ASN A 66 -43.83 -12.09 5.42
N ASP A 67 -43.19 -12.56 4.34
CA ASP A 67 -41.88 -13.24 4.42
C ASP A 67 -40.83 -12.43 5.21
N ARG A 68 -40.91 -11.09 5.15
CA ARG A 68 -40.00 -10.18 5.85
C ARG A 68 -40.25 -10.12 7.36
N GLU A 69 -41.48 -10.30 7.81
CA GLU A 69 -41.82 -10.45 9.23
C GLU A 69 -41.39 -11.81 9.75
N LEU A 70 -41.59 -12.88 8.97
CA LEU A 70 -41.05 -14.20 9.31
C LEU A 70 -39.51 -14.21 9.39
N GLU A 71 -38.82 -13.50 8.50
CA GLU A 71 -37.35 -13.39 8.53
C GLU A 71 -36.83 -12.73 9.80
N ARG A 72 -37.52 -11.69 10.31
CA ARG A 72 -37.13 -11.01 11.56
C ARG A 72 -37.28 -11.89 12.81
N LEU A 73 -38.15 -12.88 12.74
CA LEU A 73 -38.40 -13.84 13.82
C LEU A 73 -37.43 -15.04 13.78
N ARG A 74 -36.64 -15.20 12.71
CA ARG A 74 -35.65 -16.28 12.60
C ARG A 74 -34.35 -15.90 13.28
N THR A 75 -33.81 -16.80 14.09
CA THR A 75 -32.46 -16.67 14.63
C THR A 75 -31.45 -17.03 13.54
N PHE A 76 -30.51 -16.11 13.25
CA PHE A 76 -29.39 -16.42 12.36
C PHE A 76 -28.51 -17.52 12.98
N SER A 77 -28.24 -18.58 12.22
CA SER A 77 -27.28 -19.64 12.59
C SER A 77 -26.17 -19.75 11.55
N GLN A 78 -25.04 -20.35 11.94
CA GLN A 78 -23.96 -20.70 11.02
C GLN A 78 -24.03 -22.18 10.60
N GLU A 79 -25.06 -22.91 11.03
CA GLU A 79 -25.24 -24.32 10.69
C GLU A 79 -25.83 -24.44 9.28
N ILE A 80 -25.20 -25.26 8.45
CA ILE A 80 -25.69 -25.53 7.10
C ILE A 80 -26.96 -26.40 7.24
N PRO A 81 -28.14 -25.95 6.74
CA PRO A 81 -29.38 -26.70 6.90
C PRO A 81 -29.32 -28.05 6.16
N ASP A 82 -30.01 -29.07 6.68
CA ASP A 82 -30.04 -30.40 6.06
C ASP A 82 -30.79 -30.33 4.72
N ARG A 83 -30.23 -30.97 3.68
CA ARG A 83 -30.84 -31.08 2.35
C ARG A 83 -32.28 -31.62 2.39
N ASN A 84 -32.61 -32.48 3.36
CA ASN A 84 -33.94 -33.04 3.54
C ASN A 84 -35.00 -31.98 3.88
N GLU A 85 -34.61 -30.85 4.49
CA GLU A 85 -35.50 -29.73 4.79
C GLU A 85 -36.02 -29.05 3.51
N PHE A 86 -35.23 -29.09 2.43
CA PHE A 86 -35.59 -28.52 1.13
C PHE A 86 -36.29 -29.51 0.19
N ALA A 87 -36.50 -30.76 0.61
CA ALA A 87 -37.14 -31.78 -0.24
C ALA A 87 -38.59 -31.42 -0.62
N LYS A 88 -39.23 -30.52 0.14
CA LYS A 88 -40.58 -29.98 -0.12
C LYS A 88 -40.54 -28.51 -0.61
N ALA A 89 -39.36 -27.93 -0.80
CA ALA A 89 -39.25 -26.54 -1.24
C ALA A 89 -39.71 -26.40 -2.70
N HIS A 90 -40.39 -25.30 -3.00
CA HIS A 90 -40.74 -24.95 -4.37
C HIS A 90 -39.48 -24.62 -5.17
N ASN A 91 -39.58 -24.70 -6.50
CA ASN A 91 -38.51 -24.23 -7.39
C ASN A 91 -38.13 -22.78 -7.05
N PRO A 92 -36.84 -22.41 -7.20
CA PRO A 92 -36.41 -21.05 -6.94
C PRO A 92 -37.21 -20.07 -7.82
N PRO A 93 -37.53 -18.87 -7.31
CA PRO A 93 -38.27 -17.88 -8.07
C PRO A 93 -37.51 -17.49 -9.34
N ALA A 94 -38.24 -17.23 -10.42
CA ALA A 94 -37.66 -16.77 -11.67
C ALA A 94 -37.00 -15.40 -11.49
N LEU A 95 -35.86 -15.17 -12.14
CA LEU A 95 -35.13 -13.90 -12.08
C LEU A 95 -36.01 -12.77 -12.64
N PRO A 96 -36.29 -11.71 -11.87
CA PRO A 96 -37.04 -10.56 -12.37
C PRO A 96 -36.30 -9.89 -13.54
N PRO A 97 -36.96 -9.62 -14.68
CA PRO A 97 -36.31 -9.07 -15.87
C PRO A 97 -35.73 -7.67 -15.65
N HIS A 98 -36.22 -6.94 -14.64
CA HIS A 98 -35.70 -5.62 -14.25
C HIS A 98 -34.23 -5.66 -13.84
N LEU A 99 -33.75 -6.76 -13.26
CA LEU A 99 -32.35 -6.93 -12.85
C LEU A 99 -31.39 -7.15 -14.03
N LEU A 100 -31.92 -7.39 -15.24
CA LEU A 100 -31.11 -7.50 -16.45
C LEU A 100 -30.83 -6.13 -17.08
N GLN A 101 -31.54 -5.07 -16.65
CA GLN A 101 -31.44 -3.73 -17.23
C GLN A 101 -30.30 -2.91 -16.59
N VAL A 102 -29.06 -3.37 -16.73
CA VAL A 102 -27.87 -2.74 -16.15
C VAL A 102 -27.74 -1.27 -16.61
N ILE A 103 -27.84 -0.31 -15.67
CA ILE A 103 -27.77 1.13 -16.00
C ILE A 103 -26.41 1.54 -16.59
N LEU A 104 -25.33 0.85 -16.22
CA LEU A 104 -23.98 1.11 -16.73
C LEU A 104 -23.78 0.64 -18.17
N ASN A 105 -24.67 -0.21 -18.69
CA ASN A 105 -24.65 -0.65 -20.09
C ASN A 105 -25.53 0.22 -21.00
N LYS A 106 -26.19 1.26 -20.46
CA LYS A 106 -27.01 2.18 -21.24
C LYS A 106 -26.15 3.32 -21.78
N ASP A 107 -26.31 3.64 -23.05
CA ASP A 107 -25.63 4.78 -23.65
C ASP A 107 -26.16 6.11 -23.09
N THR A 108 -25.25 6.97 -22.65
CA THR A 108 -25.58 8.35 -22.28
C THR A 108 -25.39 9.25 -23.51
N PRO A 109 -26.33 10.17 -23.83
CA PRO A 109 -26.17 11.11 -24.92
C PRO A 109 -24.89 11.95 -24.78
N VAL A 110 -24.17 12.17 -25.88
CA VAL A 110 -22.87 12.89 -25.92
C VAL A 110 -22.94 14.33 -25.39
N GLN A 111 -24.15 14.90 -25.29
CA GLN A 111 -24.39 16.26 -24.81
C GLN A 111 -24.46 16.38 -23.27
N CYS A 112 -24.49 15.26 -22.54
CA CYS A 112 -24.56 15.22 -21.08
C CYS A 112 -23.20 14.98 -20.44
N ASP A 113 -23.05 15.35 -19.17
CA ASP A 113 -21.86 15.02 -18.37
C ASP A 113 -21.68 13.49 -18.30
N PRO A 114 -20.48 12.95 -18.58
CA PRO A 114 -20.21 11.51 -18.58
C PRO A 114 -20.42 10.83 -17.22
N ASN A 115 -20.48 11.58 -16.12
CA ASN A 115 -20.72 11.05 -14.78
C ASN A 115 -22.22 10.97 -14.42
N VAL A 116 -23.10 11.51 -15.27
CA VAL A 116 -24.55 11.48 -15.04
C VAL A 116 -25.13 10.20 -15.64
N LEU A 117 -25.77 9.40 -14.79
CA LEU A 117 -26.47 8.18 -15.16
C LEU A 117 -27.99 8.42 -15.23
N PRO A 118 -28.73 7.65 -16.05
CA PRO A 118 -30.19 7.71 -16.06
C PRO A 118 -30.76 7.27 -14.70
N GLU A 119 -31.97 7.73 -14.39
CA GLU A 119 -32.65 7.37 -13.15
C GLU A 119 -32.83 5.83 -13.06
N PRO A 120 -32.32 5.19 -11.98
CA PRO A 120 -32.44 3.76 -11.81
C PRO A 120 -33.85 3.37 -11.36
N ASN A 121 -34.29 2.17 -11.73
CA ASN A 121 -35.51 1.59 -11.15
C ASN A 121 -35.24 1.21 -9.69
N HIS A 122 -36.15 1.52 -8.76
CA HIS A 122 -35.98 1.20 -7.33
C HIS A 122 -35.70 -0.30 -7.06
N VAL A 123 -36.20 -1.19 -7.93
CA VAL A 123 -36.00 -2.65 -7.81
C VAL A 123 -34.54 -3.08 -8.03
N MET A 124 -33.74 -2.31 -8.77
CA MET A 124 -32.35 -2.66 -9.05
C MET A 124 -31.35 -2.14 -8.01
N LEU A 125 -31.81 -1.33 -7.06
CA LEU A 125 -30.96 -0.76 -6.02
C LEU A 125 -30.48 -1.86 -5.08
N ASN A 126 -29.27 -1.72 -4.55
CA ASN A 126 -28.62 -2.68 -3.65
C ASN A 126 -28.36 -4.07 -4.28
N HIS A 127 -28.53 -4.22 -5.59
CA HIS A 127 -28.08 -5.40 -6.33
C HIS A 127 -26.65 -5.21 -6.84
N LEU A 128 -25.84 -6.27 -6.72
CA LEU A 128 -24.47 -6.29 -7.19
C LEU A 128 -24.42 -6.62 -8.70
N TYR A 129 -23.80 -5.73 -9.47
CA TYR A 129 -23.45 -5.96 -10.87
C TYR A 129 -21.94 -6.16 -10.97
N ALA A 130 -21.51 -7.21 -11.66
CA ALA A 130 -20.11 -7.53 -11.86
C ALA A 130 -19.78 -7.63 -13.35
N LEU A 131 -18.64 -7.07 -13.74
CA LEU A 131 -18.06 -7.34 -15.06
C LEU A 131 -17.29 -8.66 -15.00
N SER A 132 -17.25 -9.39 -16.12
CA SER A 132 -16.36 -10.56 -16.23
C SER A 132 -14.91 -10.14 -15.95
N ILE A 133 -14.22 -10.93 -15.12
CA ILE A 133 -12.82 -10.66 -14.77
C ILE A 133 -11.99 -10.71 -16.06
N LYS A 134 -11.31 -9.61 -16.36
CA LYS A 134 -10.43 -9.48 -17.51
C LYS A 134 -9.10 -8.87 -17.05
N ASP A 135 -7.99 -9.38 -17.56
CA ASP A 135 -6.64 -8.89 -17.27
C ASP A 135 -6.32 -8.77 -15.77
N GLY A 136 -6.80 -9.75 -14.97
CA GLY A 136 -6.57 -9.79 -13.53
C GLY A 136 -7.36 -8.75 -12.70
N VAL A 137 -8.23 -7.96 -13.33
CA VAL A 137 -9.07 -6.95 -12.66
C VAL A 137 -10.49 -7.48 -12.50
N MET A 138 -10.97 -7.50 -11.25
CA MET A 138 -12.37 -7.69 -10.92
C MET A 138 -13.02 -6.32 -10.77
N VAL A 139 -14.14 -6.09 -11.46
CA VAL A 139 -14.92 -4.84 -11.33
C VAL A 139 -16.30 -5.18 -10.80
N LEU A 140 -16.64 -4.57 -9.68
CA LEU A 140 -17.92 -4.68 -8.99
C LEU A 140 -18.61 -3.32 -8.99
N SER A 141 -19.93 -3.32 -9.06
CA SER A 141 -20.72 -2.09 -8.97
C SER A 141 -22.06 -2.33 -8.29
N ALA A 142 -22.55 -1.32 -7.59
CA ALA A 142 -23.89 -1.32 -6.99
C ALA A 142 -24.43 0.10 -6.90
N THR A 143 -25.73 0.23 -7.12
CA THR A 143 -26.43 1.52 -7.03
C THR A 143 -27.16 1.62 -5.69
N HIS A 144 -26.82 2.66 -4.93
CA HIS A 144 -27.40 2.94 -3.63
C HIS A 144 -28.19 4.23 -3.70
N ARG A 145 -29.22 4.33 -2.87
CA ARG A 145 -30.00 5.55 -2.69
C ARG A 145 -29.56 6.26 -1.40
N HIS A 146 -29.19 7.52 -1.52
CA HIS A 146 -28.93 8.41 -0.40
C HIS A 146 -29.96 9.55 -0.45
N MET A 147 -30.91 9.54 0.50
CA MET A 147 -32.07 10.46 0.51
C MET A 147 -32.87 10.44 -0.81
N SER A 148 -32.80 11.52 -1.61
CA SER A 148 -33.44 11.66 -2.92
C SER A 148 -32.47 11.46 -4.10
N GLN A 149 -31.21 11.13 -3.83
CA GLN A 149 -30.17 10.94 -4.84
C GLN A 149 -29.78 9.46 -4.96
N TYR A 150 -29.31 9.09 -6.16
CA TYR A 150 -28.81 7.75 -6.46
C TYR A 150 -27.32 7.83 -6.80
N THR A 151 -26.52 6.93 -6.23
CA THR A 151 -25.09 6.85 -6.46
C THR A 151 -24.72 5.44 -6.85
N THR A 152 -24.13 5.29 -8.04
CA THR A 152 -23.55 4.02 -8.49
C THR A 152 -22.07 4.02 -8.12
N VAL A 153 -21.70 3.15 -7.19
CA VAL A 153 -20.31 2.98 -6.77
C VAL A 153 -19.70 1.86 -7.61
N ILE A 154 -18.56 2.12 -8.22
CA ILE A 154 -17.76 1.13 -8.95
C ILE A 154 -16.48 0.88 -8.14
N ARG A 155 -16.18 -0.39 -7.86
CA ARG A 155 -14.97 -0.83 -7.16
C ARG A 155 -14.20 -1.81 -8.03
N SER A 156 -12.94 -1.51 -8.31
CA SER A 156 -12.01 -2.45 -8.92
C SER A 156 -11.12 -3.10 -7.86
N ASN A 157 -10.87 -4.40 -8.01
CA ASN A 157 -9.86 -5.14 -7.25
C ASN A 157 -8.89 -5.80 -8.23
N THR A 158 -7.61 -5.82 -7.89
CA THR A 158 -6.54 -6.39 -8.74
C THR A 158 -6.08 -7.71 -8.14
N LYS A 159 -5.71 -8.66 -9.01
CA LYS A 159 -5.15 -9.94 -8.58
C LYS A 159 -3.75 -9.71 -8.02
N LYS A 160 -3.66 -9.66 -6.69
CA LYS A 160 -2.39 -9.55 -5.95
C LYS A 160 -1.94 -10.93 -5.52
N ARG A 161 -0.67 -11.26 -5.76
CA ARG A 161 -0.01 -12.44 -5.17
C ARG A 161 1.03 -11.93 -4.20
N LYS A 162 1.07 -12.51 -3.00
CA LYS A 162 2.06 -12.18 -1.98
C LYS A 162 2.79 -13.45 -1.57
N ALA A 163 4.09 -13.33 -1.39
CA ALA A 163 4.93 -14.34 -0.79
C ALA A 163 5.74 -13.69 0.33
N GLU A 164 5.72 -14.29 1.51
CA GLU A 164 6.50 -13.84 2.66
C GLU A 164 7.61 -14.84 2.94
N GLY A 165 8.76 -14.35 3.35
CA GLY A 165 9.92 -15.16 3.69
C GLY A 165 10.77 -14.50 4.76
N VAL A 166 11.58 -15.28 5.47
CA VAL A 166 12.52 -14.77 6.47
C VAL A 166 13.94 -14.88 5.90
N PHE A 167 14.70 -13.81 6.03
CA PHE A 167 16.12 -13.76 5.70
C PHE A 167 16.87 -13.16 6.88
N GLU A 168 17.71 -13.95 7.52
CA GLU A 168 18.38 -13.59 8.78
C GLU A 168 17.37 -13.14 9.85
N LEU A 169 17.42 -11.88 10.26
CA LEU A 169 16.55 -11.26 11.25
C LEU A 169 15.40 -10.44 10.63
N LEU A 170 15.27 -10.46 9.30
CA LEU A 170 14.31 -9.63 8.56
C LEU A 170 13.23 -10.50 7.91
N THR A 171 11.98 -10.03 7.95
CA THR A 171 10.88 -10.61 7.18
C THR A 171 10.70 -9.83 5.90
N LEU A 172 10.62 -10.54 4.78
CA LEU A 172 10.45 -9.98 3.45
C LEU A 172 9.05 -10.29 2.93
N GLU A 173 8.48 -9.31 2.24
CA GLU A 173 7.26 -9.48 1.45
C GLU A 173 7.59 -9.20 -0.02
N LEU A 174 7.26 -10.16 -0.87
CA LEU A 174 7.27 -10.04 -2.32
C LEU A 174 5.83 -10.00 -2.82
N GLU A 175 5.37 -8.84 -3.27
CA GLU A 175 4.05 -8.62 -3.84
C GLU A 175 4.15 -8.50 -5.37
N VAL A 176 3.32 -9.25 -6.08
CA VAL A 176 3.15 -9.17 -7.53
C VAL A 176 1.73 -8.70 -7.82
N GLN A 177 1.61 -7.57 -8.50
CA GLN A 177 0.35 -6.96 -8.90
C GLN A 177 0.27 -6.87 -10.41
N GLU A 178 -0.84 -7.30 -10.99
CA GLU A 178 -1.11 -7.19 -12.42
C GLU A 178 -2.19 -6.12 -12.64
N ILE A 179 -1.85 -5.07 -13.41
CA ILE A 179 -2.78 -3.98 -13.77
C ILE A 179 -2.67 -3.74 -15.27
N GLY A 180 -3.74 -4.03 -16.02
CA GLY A 180 -3.82 -3.70 -17.44
C GLY A 180 -2.71 -4.32 -18.29
N GLY A 181 -2.28 -5.55 -17.96
CA GLY A 181 -1.20 -6.26 -18.66
C GLY A 181 0.22 -5.87 -18.25
N LEU A 182 0.39 -4.88 -17.35
CA LEU A 182 1.66 -4.54 -16.73
C LEU A 182 1.77 -5.25 -15.37
N ILE A 183 2.91 -5.89 -15.12
CA ILE A 183 3.22 -6.55 -13.85
C ILE A 183 4.10 -5.60 -13.03
N THR A 184 3.65 -5.28 -11.83
CA THR A 184 4.44 -4.57 -10.81
C THR A 184 4.89 -5.57 -9.76
N ILE A 185 6.21 -5.68 -9.59
CA ILE A 185 6.84 -6.51 -8.58
C ILE A 185 7.38 -5.58 -7.50
N ILE A 186 6.95 -5.82 -6.26
CA ILE A 186 7.35 -5.04 -5.10
C ILE A 186 8.03 -5.97 -4.10
N LEU A 187 9.29 -5.69 -3.80
CA LEU A 187 10.04 -6.33 -2.72
C LEU A 187 10.19 -5.32 -1.58
N ARG A 188 9.71 -5.67 -0.39
CA ARG A 188 9.84 -4.84 0.81
C ARG A 188 10.27 -5.67 2.01
N ILE A 189 10.96 -5.02 2.94
CA ILE A 189 11.21 -5.55 4.27
C ILE A 189 10.04 -5.12 5.15
N LEU A 190 9.39 -6.07 5.82
CA LEU A 190 8.32 -5.75 6.75
C LEU A 190 8.86 -4.99 7.97
N PRO A 191 8.06 -4.07 8.55
CA PRO A 191 8.46 -3.37 9.76
C PRO A 191 8.60 -4.33 10.94
N LEU A 192 9.56 -4.07 11.82
CA LEU A 192 9.73 -4.76 13.10
C LEU A 192 9.46 -3.77 14.25
N GLU A 193 8.98 -4.28 15.39
CA GLU A 193 8.69 -3.46 16.58
C GLU A 193 9.96 -2.80 17.17
N SER A 194 11.13 -3.42 16.99
CA SER A 194 12.43 -2.82 17.33
C SER A 194 13.37 -2.77 16.13
N ILE A 195 13.97 -1.59 15.92
CA ILE A 195 15.00 -1.38 14.89
C ILE A 195 16.35 -1.77 15.50
N GLU A 196 16.64 -3.06 15.52
CA GLU A 196 17.86 -3.58 16.15
C GLU A 196 18.91 -4.08 15.14
N CYS A 197 18.57 -4.14 13.86
CA CYS A 197 19.50 -4.59 12.84
C CYS A 197 19.26 -3.94 11.48
N ALA A 198 20.35 -3.74 10.77
CA ALA A 198 20.37 -3.46 9.34
C ALA A 198 21.33 -4.47 8.69
N ILE A 199 21.11 -4.82 7.44
CA ILE A 199 21.91 -5.85 6.76
C ILE A 199 22.39 -5.30 5.43
N LEU A 200 23.68 -5.39 5.16
CA LEU A 200 24.19 -5.21 3.80
C LEU A 200 24.02 -6.51 3.03
N VAL A 201 23.32 -6.43 1.89
CA VAL A 201 22.90 -7.59 1.12
C VAL A 201 23.28 -7.42 -0.35
N ASP A 202 23.84 -8.47 -0.92
CA ASP A 202 23.89 -8.67 -2.36
C ASP A 202 22.64 -9.45 -2.75
N TYR A 203 21.84 -8.94 -3.69
CA TYR A 203 20.67 -9.66 -4.15
C TYR A 203 20.54 -9.65 -5.68
N MET A 204 19.87 -10.70 -6.16
CA MET A 204 19.56 -10.92 -7.55
C MET A 204 18.10 -11.30 -7.68
N LEU A 205 17.35 -10.52 -8.46
CA LEU A 205 15.98 -10.81 -8.82
C LEU A 205 15.92 -11.19 -10.29
N THR A 206 15.52 -12.42 -10.57
CA THR A 206 15.32 -12.91 -11.94
C THR A 206 13.82 -13.01 -12.23
N ILE A 207 13.40 -12.34 -13.30
CA ILE A 207 12.03 -12.32 -13.82
C ILE A 207 12.10 -12.91 -15.24
N ASP A 208 11.68 -14.18 -15.39
CA ASP A 208 11.87 -14.93 -16.62
C ASP A 208 13.36 -14.96 -17.06
N LYS A 209 13.74 -14.15 -18.05
CA LYS A 209 15.13 -14.01 -18.55
C LYS A 209 15.82 -12.72 -18.10
N GLU A 210 15.06 -11.76 -17.57
CA GLU A 210 15.61 -10.49 -17.10
C GLU A 210 16.17 -10.69 -15.69
N THR A 211 17.41 -10.24 -15.46
CA THR A 211 18.05 -10.35 -14.14
C THR A 211 18.49 -8.99 -13.66
N ILE A 212 17.99 -8.61 -12.49
CA ILE A 212 18.37 -7.41 -11.76
C ILE A 212 19.31 -7.86 -10.65
N GLU A 213 20.56 -7.44 -10.72
CA GLU A 213 21.54 -7.72 -9.68
C GLU A 213 21.96 -6.40 -9.03
N VAL A 214 21.89 -6.37 -7.71
CA VAL A 214 22.23 -5.20 -6.90
C VAL A 214 23.25 -5.63 -5.84
N LYS A 215 24.32 -4.84 -5.75
CA LYS A 215 25.43 -5.07 -4.84
C LYS A 215 25.38 -4.11 -3.67
N LYS A 216 25.70 -4.61 -2.47
CA LYS A 216 25.78 -3.84 -1.22
C LYS A 216 24.53 -2.96 -0.96
N ASP A 217 23.34 -3.51 -1.11
CA ASP A 217 22.11 -2.82 -0.72
C ASP A 217 21.92 -2.87 0.80
N LEU A 218 21.44 -1.79 1.40
CA LEU A 218 21.18 -1.72 2.84
C LEU A 218 19.72 -2.09 3.11
N TRP A 219 19.47 -3.23 3.74
CA TRP A 219 18.14 -3.69 4.13
C TRP A 219 17.85 -3.36 5.59
N GLU A 220 16.73 -2.70 5.82
CA GLU A 220 16.29 -2.25 7.13
C GLU A 220 14.79 -2.51 7.29
N PRO A 221 14.29 -2.71 8.53
CA PRO A 221 12.86 -2.88 8.77
C PRO A 221 12.03 -1.75 8.13
N GLY A 222 11.02 -2.12 7.35
CA GLY A 222 10.15 -1.17 6.64
C GLY A 222 10.69 -0.63 5.31
N LYS A 223 11.90 -1.02 4.86
CA LYS A 223 12.46 -0.56 3.59
C LYS A 223 11.69 -1.12 2.39
N LEU A 224 11.33 -0.23 1.45
CA LEU A 224 10.99 -0.64 0.08
C LEU A 224 12.29 -0.93 -0.67
N VAL A 225 12.58 -2.21 -0.91
CA VAL A 225 13.85 -2.65 -1.52
C VAL A 225 13.83 -2.41 -3.03
N LEU A 226 12.74 -2.80 -3.69
CA LEU A 226 12.60 -2.69 -5.13
C LEU A 226 11.12 -2.54 -5.50
N GLU A 227 10.84 -1.63 -6.43
CA GLU A 227 9.61 -1.60 -7.21
C GLU A 227 9.98 -1.65 -8.69
N LYS A 228 9.52 -2.69 -9.38
CA LYS A 228 9.83 -2.93 -10.80
C LYS A 228 8.55 -3.14 -11.58
N HIS A 229 8.38 -2.32 -12.61
CA HIS A 229 7.36 -2.53 -13.63
C HIS A 229 7.94 -3.34 -14.79
N THR A 230 7.22 -4.36 -15.24
CA THR A 230 7.63 -5.22 -16.36
C THR A 230 6.43 -5.77 -17.10
N ALA A 231 6.61 -6.02 -18.40
CA ALA A 231 5.66 -6.80 -19.20
C ALA A 231 5.97 -8.30 -19.17
N ASN A 232 7.11 -8.69 -18.60
CA ASN A 232 7.57 -10.08 -18.56
C ASN A 232 6.73 -10.87 -17.56
N SER A 233 6.05 -11.91 -18.03
CA SER A 233 5.39 -12.90 -17.20
C SER A 233 6.21 -14.19 -17.18
N GLY A 234 6.57 -14.68 -16.01
CA GLY A 234 7.43 -15.85 -15.88
C GLY A 234 7.78 -16.16 -14.42
N PRO A 235 8.67 -17.15 -14.19
CA PRO A 235 9.13 -17.47 -12.85
C PRO A 235 9.88 -16.28 -12.24
N LEU A 236 9.58 -16.03 -10.96
CA LEU A 236 10.20 -14.99 -10.16
C LEU A 236 11.09 -15.65 -9.12
N VAL A 237 12.39 -15.37 -9.18
CA VAL A 237 13.38 -15.94 -8.25
C VAL A 237 14.16 -14.80 -7.60
N LEU A 238 14.13 -14.74 -6.28
CA LEU A 238 14.96 -13.85 -5.47
C LEU A 238 16.07 -14.67 -4.82
N MET A 239 17.31 -14.30 -5.09
CA MET A 239 18.49 -14.81 -4.40
C MET A 239 19.13 -13.66 -3.63
N ALA A 240 19.42 -13.86 -2.35
CA ALA A 240 20.04 -12.85 -1.49
C ALA A 240 21.18 -13.47 -0.68
N SER A 241 22.25 -12.71 -0.46
CA SER A 241 23.42 -13.10 0.32
C SER A 241 23.81 -11.98 1.27
N THR A 242 23.98 -12.33 2.54
CA THR A 242 24.45 -11.40 3.58
C THR A 242 25.91 -11.06 3.33
N ILE A 243 26.22 -9.77 3.29
CA ILE A 243 27.59 -9.25 3.25
C ILE A 243 28.04 -8.94 4.67
N GLN A 244 27.20 -8.20 5.41
CA GLN A 244 27.53 -7.73 6.75
C GLN A 244 26.26 -7.43 7.56
N LEU A 245 26.23 -7.88 8.81
CA LEU A 245 25.25 -7.45 9.80
C LEU A 245 25.69 -6.12 10.41
N LEU A 246 24.81 -5.14 10.43
CA LEU A 246 25.04 -3.81 10.98
C LEU A 246 24.11 -3.57 12.17
N SER A 247 24.67 -2.93 13.20
CA SER A 247 23.91 -2.42 14.35
C SER A 247 23.73 -0.92 14.15
N PRO A 248 22.59 -0.45 13.62
CA PRO A 248 22.33 0.98 13.49
C PRO A 248 22.26 1.61 14.88
N VAL A 249 22.77 2.83 14.98
CA VAL A 249 22.66 3.62 16.20
C VAL A 249 21.65 4.74 16.00
N ASP A 250 20.80 4.94 17.02
CA ASP A 250 19.88 6.07 17.05
C ASP A 250 20.65 7.38 17.28
N LEU A 251 20.70 8.20 16.23
CA LEU A 251 21.35 9.51 16.24
C LEU A 251 20.45 10.61 16.82
N SER A 252 19.17 10.34 17.07
CA SER A 252 18.25 11.33 17.64
C SER A 252 18.51 11.62 19.12
N ARG A 253 19.21 10.71 19.81
CA ARG A 253 19.45 10.80 21.24
C ARG A 253 20.94 11.03 21.54
N PRO A 254 21.25 11.90 22.51
CA PRO A 254 22.63 12.08 22.96
C PRO A 254 23.12 10.80 23.66
N SER A 255 24.44 10.64 23.66
CA SER A 255 25.13 9.62 24.47
C SER A 255 26.40 10.22 25.06
N ALA A 256 27.08 9.48 25.96
CA ALA A 256 28.35 9.93 26.54
C ALA A 256 29.42 10.30 25.49
N TYR A 257 29.34 9.69 24.30
CA TYR A 257 30.26 9.90 23.19
C TYR A 257 29.68 10.75 22.06
N ARG A 258 28.34 10.86 21.97
CA ARG A 258 27.60 11.70 21.01
C ARG A 258 26.94 12.85 21.75
N ASN A 259 27.74 13.85 22.08
CA ASN A 259 27.32 15.01 22.86
C ASN A 259 27.32 16.31 22.05
N PHE A 260 27.61 16.25 20.74
CA PHE A 260 27.56 17.39 19.85
C PHE A 260 26.31 17.33 18.97
N GLU A 261 25.47 18.36 19.03
CA GLU A 261 24.19 18.44 18.32
C GLU A 261 24.35 19.12 16.95
N VAL A 262 23.91 18.46 15.89
CA VAL A 262 23.80 19.02 14.54
C VAL A 262 22.35 19.38 14.32
N ARG A 263 22.06 20.67 14.23
CA ARG A 263 20.72 21.22 14.00
C ARG A 263 20.54 21.58 12.54
N LEU A 264 19.43 21.16 11.96
CA LEU A 264 19.05 21.49 10.58
C LEU A 264 17.92 22.52 10.61
N GLU A 265 18.10 23.65 9.91
CA GLU A 265 17.02 24.64 9.79
C GLU A 265 15.91 24.10 8.89
N ALA A 266 14.72 23.92 9.47
CA ALA A 266 13.51 23.67 8.70
C ALA A 266 13.04 24.98 8.06
N ASN A 267 13.52 25.28 6.86
CA ASN A 267 13.00 26.42 6.09
C ASN A 267 11.54 26.16 5.68
N ASN A 268 10.61 26.68 6.49
CA ASN A 268 9.24 27.10 6.12
C ASN A 268 8.47 26.24 5.11
N ILE A 269 8.35 24.92 5.33
CA ILE A 269 7.26 24.13 4.74
C ILE A 269 6.73 23.16 5.80
N GLU A 270 5.80 23.65 6.62
CA GLU A 270 4.64 22.82 6.97
C GLU A 270 3.94 22.48 5.65
N LEU A 271 4.15 21.29 5.09
CA LEU A 271 3.14 20.53 4.36
C LEU A 271 3.73 19.19 3.90
N ILE A 272 3.04 18.13 4.32
CA ILE A 272 3.09 16.75 3.78
C ILE A 272 4.28 15.92 4.25
N CYS A 273 4.23 15.45 5.49
CA CYS A 273 4.53 14.05 5.81
C CYS A 273 3.82 13.65 7.12
N PHE A 274 2.55 13.24 7.02
CA PHE A 274 1.90 12.38 8.03
C PHE A 274 2.41 10.92 7.88
N LEU A 275 3.72 10.74 7.72
CA LEU A 275 4.36 9.43 7.77
C LEU A 275 5.18 9.34 9.06
N PRO A 276 5.10 8.24 9.84
CA PRO A 276 5.79 8.11 11.12
C PRO A 276 7.32 8.02 11.03
N GLN A 277 7.93 8.38 9.90
CA GLN A 277 9.36 8.20 9.60
C GLN A 277 10.15 9.53 9.52
N CYS A 278 9.51 10.68 9.75
CA CYS A 278 10.22 11.95 9.91
C CYS A 278 10.82 12.00 11.32
N GLY A 279 12.00 11.38 11.48
CA GLY A 279 12.83 11.53 12.68
C GLY A 279 13.23 12.99 12.92
N PRO A 280 13.78 13.31 14.10
CA PRO A 280 14.09 14.68 14.46
C PRO A 280 15.11 15.29 13.48
N TYR A 281 14.94 16.58 13.19
CA TYR A 281 15.88 17.38 12.39
C TYR A 281 17.23 17.61 13.08
N ASN A 282 17.39 17.10 14.31
CA ASN A 282 18.59 17.26 15.10
C ASN A 282 19.24 15.89 15.30
N PHE A 283 20.55 15.85 15.10
CA PHE A 283 21.35 14.64 15.23
C PHE A 283 22.45 14.84 16.28
N HIS A 284 22.71 13.84 17.10
CA HIS A 284 23.83 13.84 18.02
C HIS A 284 24.95 12.98 17.46
N VAL A 285 26.16 13.54 17.35
CA VAL A 285 27.29 12.90 16.66
C VAL A 285 28.55 12.86 17.53
N ASP A 286 29.45 11.92 17.21
CA ASP A 286 30.80 11.86 17.79
C ASP A 286 31.81 12.48 16.83
N LEU A 287 32.18 13.74 17.09
CA LEU A 287 33.12 14.48 16.24
C LEU A 287 34.55 13.95 16.28
N ARG A 288 34.90 13.09 17.26
CA ARG A 288 36.23 12.45 17.27
C ARG A 288 36.37 11.51 16.08
N LEU A 289 35.34 10.70 15.83
CA LEU A 289 35.28 9.79 14.68
C LEU A 289 35.04 10.54 13.37
N LEU A 290 34.10 11.50 13.36
CA LEU A 290 33.78 12.22 12.13
C LEU A 290 34.94 13.09 11.63
N ALA A 291 35.72 13.70 12.51
CA ALA A 291 36.89 14.49 12.09
C ALA A 291 37.99 13.63 11.44
N GLU A 292 38.08 12.32 11.76
CA GLU A 292 39.03 11.39 11.13
C GLU A 292 38.67 11.07 9.67
N LEU A 293 37.41 11.25 9.28
CA LEU A 293 36.96 11.11 7.89
C LEU A 293 37.57 12.17 6.97
N GLY A 294 38.11 13.23 7.57
CA GLY A 294 38.77 14.35 6.90
C GLY A 294 37.80 15.39 6.36
N GLY A 295 38.38 16.44 5.77
CA GLY A 295 37.63 17.54 5.18
C GLY A 295 37.37 18.71 6.15
N PRO A 296 37.13 19.93 5.62
CA PRO A 296 36.93 21.11 6.46
C PRO A 296 35.59 21.10 7.19
N LEU A 297 34.58 20.34 6.72
CA LEU A 297 33.25 20.31 7.34
C LEU A 297 33.31 19.80 8.79
N PHE A 298 33.63 18.52 8.99
CA PHE A 298 33.70 17.93 10.32
C PHE A 298 34.83 18.51 11.18
N THR A 299 35.95 18.90 10.56
CA THR A 299 37.04 19.58 11.26
C THR A 299 36.58 20.92 11.82
N SER A 300 35.79 21.70 11.07
CA SER A 300 35.25 22.98 11.56
C SER A 300 34.28 22.78 12.74
N TRP A 301 33.47 21.72 12.70
CA TRP A 301 32.57 21.38 13.81
C TRP A 301 33.35 20.95 15.04
N LYS A 302 34.43 20.19 14.87
CA LYS A 302 35.33 19.80 15.97
C LYS A 302 36.00 21.02 16.61
N VAL A 303 36.46 21.98 15.80
CA VAL A 303 37.01 23.24 16.34
C VAL A 303 35.97 24.01 17.15
N LYS A 304 34.70 24.04 16.70
CA LYS A 304 33.59 24.63 17.48
C LYS A 304 33.38 23.90 18.80
N GLN A 305 33.45 22.56 18.80
CA GLN A 305 33.36 21.75 20.01
C GLN A 305 34.51 22.05 20.99
N GLU A 306 35.74 22.15 20.50
CA GLU A 306 36.93 22.49 21.29
C GLU A 306 36.86 23.94 21.83
N ALA A 307 36.14 24.83 21.15
CA ALA A 307 35.85 26.18 21.62
C ALA A 307 34.72 26.24 22.67
N GLY A 308 34.14 25.10 23.06
CA GLY A 308 33.12 24.99 24.10
C GLY A 308 31.68 25.05 23.60
N LEU A 309 31.43 25.00 22.30
CA LEU A 309 30.09 24.86 21.74
C LEU A 309 29.66 23.38 21.76
N ASP A 310 28.40 23.13 22.06
CA ASP A 310 27.80 21.79 22.08
C ASP A 310 26.90 21.54 20.86
N PHE A 311 26.76 22.52 19.96
CA PHE A 311 25.97 22.37 18.73
C PHE A 311 26.55 23.11 17.51
N VAL A 312 26.05 22.74 16.33
CA VAL A 312 26.21 23.48 15.08
C VAL A 312 24.88 23.54 14.32
N GLU A 313 24.58 24.72 13.75
CA GLU A 313 23.49 24.88 12.79
C GLU A 313 24.08 24.78 11.37
N VAL A 314 23.48 23.91 10.55
CA VAL A 314 23.90 23.68 9.17
C VAL A 314 22.89 24.33 8.22
N THR A 315 23.33 25.38 7.54
CA THR A 315 22.50 26.15 6.60
C THR A 315 22.98 26.05 5.15
N GLU A 316 24.24 25.62 4.95
CA GLU A 316 24.89 25.55 3.63
C GLU A 316 24.52 24.28 2.84
N ILE A 317 23.99 23.26 3.51
CA ILE A 317 23.70 21.94 2.94
C ILE A 317 22.22 21.65 3.15
N SER A 318 21.57 20.99 2.18
CA SER A 318 20.18 20.60 2.33
C SER A 318 20.00 19.63 3.52
N PRO A 319 18.89 19.70 4.26
CA PRO A 319 18.69 18.87 5.44
C PRO A 319 18.71 17.36 5.11
N GLU A 320 18.19 16.97 3.94
CA GLU A 320 18.21 15.58 3.50
C GLU A 320 19.63 15.11 3.16
N ASP A 321 20.45 15.96 2.53
CA ASP A 321 21.84 15.62 2.23
C ASP A 321 22.68 15.48 3.51
N VAL A 322 22.46 16.33 4.51
CA VAL A 322 23.13 16.18 5.82
C VAL A 322 22.67 14.89 6.51
N LYS A 323 21.38 14.58 6.48
CA LYS A 323 20.85 13.33 7.01
C LYS A 323 21.48 12.13 6.32
N ILE A 324 21.56 12.11 4.99
CA ILE A 324 22.22 11.05 4.23
C ILE A 324 23.70 10.92 4.65
N LEU A 325 24.41 12.05 4.74
CA LEU A 325 25.80 12.09 5.17
C LEU A 325 26.00 11.48 6.56
N LEU A 326 25.20 11.89 7.54
CA LEU A 326 25.29 11.40 8.92
C LEU A 326 24.84 9.94 9.04
N HIS A 327 23.80 9.54 8.31
CA HIS A 327 23.36 8.14 8.26
C HIS A 327 24.42 7.23 7.62
N ALA A 328 25.20 7.71 6.66
CA ALA A 328 26.27 6.94 6.04
C ALA A 328 27.56 6.89 6.87
N THR A 329 27.84 7.93 7.68
CA THR A 329 29.14 8.11 8.36
C THR A 329 29.13 7.91 9.87
N ALA A 330 28.02 8.21 10.56
CA ALA A 330 27.92 8.20 12.02
C ALA A 330 26.97 7.13 12.57
N ARG A 331 25.98 6.71 11.78
CA ARG A 331 24.96 5.74 12.21
C ARG A 331 25.50 4.34 12.40
N PHE A 332 26.46 3.98 11.56
CA PHE A 332 27.12 2.69 11.59
C PHE A 332 28.56 2.93 12.07
N GLY A 333 29.16 1.98 12.81
CA GLY A 333 30.55 2.07 13.25
C GLY A 333 31.59 2.07 12.12
N SER A 334 31.14 2.12 10.87
CA SER A 334 31.91 2.19 9.63
C SER A 334 31.12 2.98 8.59
N ILE A 335 31.80 3.50 7.56
CA ILE A 335 31.12 4.18 6.45
C ILE A 335 30.33 3.14 5.63
N VAL A 336 29.05 3.40 5.39
CA VAL A 336 28.18 2.51 4.62
C VAL A 336 27.67 3.21 3.37
N ILE A 337 28.16 2.77 2.20
CA ILE A 337 27.73 3.27 0.89
C ILE A 337 26.87 2.20 0.21
N HIS A 338 25.69 2.61 -0.28
CA HIS A 338 24.71 1.77 -0.98
C HIS A 338 24.04 2.55 -2.12
N LYS A 339 23.19 1.87 -2.89
CA LYS A 339 22.54 2.41 -4.11
C LYS A 339 21.76 3.71 -3.92
N ASP A 340 21.22 3.95 -2.72
CA ASP A 340 20.36 5.10 -2.46
C ASP A 340 21.16 6.34 -2.00
N ASN A 341 22.39 6.16 -1.50
CA ASN A 341 23.19 7.25 -0.93
C ASN A 341 24.44 7.62 -1.74
N PHE A 342 24.95 6.73 -2.61
CA PHE A 342 26.29 6.90 -3.20
C PHE A 342 26.44 8.21 -3.99
N LEU A 343 25.39 8.69 -4.65
CA LEU A 343 25.43 9.91 -5.45
C LEU A 343 25.62 11.15 -4.56
N VAL A 344 24.77 11.32 -3.55
CA VAL A 344 24.87 12.42 -2.57
C VAL A 344 26.21 12.35 -1.83
N MET A 345 26.61 11.14 -1.42
CA MET A 345 27.89 10.91 -0.77
C MET A 345 29.08 11.28 -1.67
N SER A 346 29.01 11.01 -2.97
CA SER A 346 30.05 11.39 -3.95
C SER A 346 30.21 12.91 -4.03
N ILE A 347 29.09 13.63 -4.13
CA ILE A 347 29.07 15.08 -4.26
C ILE A 347 29.60 15.74 -2.99
N LEU A 348 29.06 15.39 -1.82
CA LEU A 348 29.46 15.96 -0.54
C LEU A 348 30.91 15.64 -0.20
N ALA A 349 31.35 14.39 -0.43
CA ALA A 349 32.71 14.00 -0.15
C ALA A 349 33.72 14.70 -1.06
N SER A 350 33.36 14.97 -2.32
CA SER A 350 34.18 15.78 -3.24
C SER A 350 34.23 17.25 -2.80
N GLN A 351 33.07 17.87 -2.56
CA GLN A 351 32.94 19.27 -2.14
C GLN A 351 33.72 19.57 -0.86
N TYR A 352 33.59 18.70 0.14
CA TYR A 352 34.26 18.84 1.43
C TYR A 352 35.54 18.01 1.54
N ARG A 353 36.12 17.53 0.44
CA ARG A 353 37.42 16.84 0.41
C ARG A 353 37.54 15.69 1.45
N MET A 354 36.47 14.93 1.65
CA MET A 354 36.43 13.79 2.56
C MET A 354 37.04 12.55 1.87
N LEU A 355 38.38 12.46 1.87
CA LEU A 355 39.10 11.44 1.11
C LEU A 355 38.77 10.00 1.55
N THR A 356 38.52 9.77 2.84
CA THR A 356 38.14 8.46 3.36
C THR A 356 36.78 8.03 2.82
N VAL A 357 35.81 8.96 2.78
CA VAL A 357 34.48 8.72 2.20
C VAL A 357 34.58 8.48 0.70
N LEU A 358 35.37 9.26 -0.04
CA LEU A 358 35.58 9.05 -1.48
C LEU A 358 36.17 7.68 -1.79
N ARG A 359 37.05 7.13 -0.94
CA ARG A 359 37.59 5.76 -1.11
C ARG A 359 36.53 4.68 -0.93
N GLU A 360 35.60 4.87 -0.01
CA GLU A 360 34.48 3.93 0.19
C GLU A 360 33.46 4.01 -0.94
N VAL A 361 33.20 5.22 -1.44
CA VAL A 361 32.40 5.44 -2.66
C VAL A 361 33.06 4.77 -3.86
N GLU A 362 34.38 4.96 -4.06
CA GLU A 362 35.15 4.31 -5.12
C GLU A 362 35.04 2.78 -5.01
N SER A 363 35.18 2.23 -3.80
CA SER A 363 35.05 0.79 -3.54
C SER A 363 33.64 0.26 -3.84
N TYR A 364 32.60 1.04 -3.55
CA TYR A 364 31.22 0.72 -3.93
C TYR A 364 31.04 0.73 -5.46
N LEU A 365 31.50 1.77 -6.15
CA LEU A 365 31.38 1.91 -7.61
C LEU A 365 32.11 0.80 -8.39
N ILE A 366 33.24 0.32 -7.85
CA ILE A 366 33.94 -0.85 -8.41
C ILE A 366 33.01 -2.07 -8.43
N ALA A 367 32.35 -2.36 -7.30
CA ALA A 367 31.45 -3.51 -7.17
C ALA A 367 30.08 -3.30 -7.83
N ALA A 368 29.63 -2.06 -7.99
CA ALA A 368 28.31 -1.74 -8.51
C ALA A 368 28.10 -2.28 -9.94
N LYS A 369 26.92 -2.85 -10.20
CA LYS A 369 26.53 -3.30 -11.53
C LYS A 369 25.90 -2.13 -12.29
N MET A 370 26.75 -1.40 -13.00
CA MET A 370 26.36 -0.23 -13.81
C MET A 370 27.17 -0.19 -15.11
N PRO A 371 26.71 0.53 -16.15
CA PRO A 371 27.44 0.64 -17.41
C PRO A 371 28.88 1.11 -17.21
N LEU A 372 29.82 0.45 -17.87
CA LEU A 372 31.27 0.72 -17.69
C LEU A 372 31.63 2.16 -18.04
N ILE A 373 30.98 2.74 -19.05
CA ILE A 373 31.16 4.16 -19.40
C ILE A 373 30.74 5.09 -18.27
N ARG A 374 29.61 4.82 -17.59
CA ARG A 374 29.21 5.58 -16.40
C ARG A 374 30.23 5.47 -15.27
N LYS A 375 30.82 4.29 -15.05
CA LYS A 375 31.92 4.13 -14.09
C LYS A 375 33.12 5.01 -14.45
N LEU A 376 33.50 5.08 -15.73
CA LEU A 376 34.59 5.92 -16.21
C LEU A 376 34.29 7.42 -16.06
N GLU A 377 33.05 7.85 -16.26
CA GLU A 377 32.63 9.24 -16.04
C GLU A 377 32.82 9.64 -14.57
N PHE A 378 32.29 8.84 -13.62
CA PHE A 378 32.53 9.05 -12.19
C PHE A 378 34.02 9.05 -11.87
N ALA A 379 34.78 8.13 -12.47
CA ALA A 379 36.21 8.03 -12.23
C ALA A 379 36.98 9.28 -12.68
N ALA A 380 36.61 9.83 -13.83
CA ALA A 380 37.21 11.04 -14.37
C ALA A 380 36.80 12.29 -13.57
N GLU A 381 35.51 12.44 -13.26
CA GLU A 381 34.95 13.59 -12.56
C GLU A 381 35.46 13.69 -11.11
N LEU A 382 35.44 12.57 -10.39
CA LEU A 382 35.83 12.49 -8.97
C LEU A 382 37.30 12.11 -8.77
N ARG A 383 38.07 11.95 -9.85
CA ARG A 383 39.50 11.57 -9.86
C ARG A 383 39.78 10.25 -9.13
N MET A 384 38.93 9.25 -9.34
CA MET A 384 39.04 7.91 -8.75
C MET A 384 39.93 7.01 -9.62
N ALA A 385 41.23 6.99 -9.32
CA ALA A 385 42.22 6.26 -10.12
C ALA A 385 42.00 4.74 -10.11
N ARG A 386 41.60 4.14 -8.99
CA ARG A 386 41.39 2.68 -8.91
C ARG A 386 40.17 2.27 -9.73
N LEU A 387 39.08 3.04 -9.64
CA LEU A 387 37.89 2.81 -10.45
C LEU A 387 38.21 2.92 -11.94
N TYR A 388 38.96 3.95 -12.34
CA TYR A 388 39.40 4.15 -13.73
C TYR A 388 40.19 2.93 -14.24
N ASP A 389 41.25 2.55 -13.53
CA ASP A 389 42.14 1.46 -13.93
C ASP A 389 41.41 0.11 -14.00
N MET A 390 40.56 -0.19 -13.02
CA MET A 390 39.78 -1.44 -13.00
C MET A 390 38.78 -1.48 -14.16
N THR A 391 38.07 -0.37 -14.39
CA THR A 391 37.06 -0.30 -15.46
C THR A 391 37.71 -0.36 -16.85
N MET A 392 38.83 0.34 -17.07
CA MET A 392 39.57 0.26 -18.33
C MET A 392 40.10 -1.14 -18.63
N ARG A 393 40.54 -1.89 -17.60
CA ARG A 393 40.94 -3.29 -17.77
C ARG A 393 39.77 -4.20 -18.13
N GLU A 394 38.59 -3.94 -17.59
CA GLU A 394 37.37 -4.69 -17.88
C GLU A 394 36.87 -4.45 -19.31
N ILE A 395 36.90 -3.19 -19.78
CA ILE A 395 36.51 -2.86 -21.16
C ILE A 395 37.55 -3.36 -22.18
N GLY A 396 38.83 -3.28 -21.83
CA GLY A 396 39.93 -3.69 -22.70
C GLY A 396 40.12 -2.76 -23.92
N PRO A 397 40.56 -3.28 -25.08
CA PRO A 397 40.94 -2.46 -26.23
C PRO A 397 39.76 -1.79 -26.94
N ASN A 398 38.52 -2.21 -26.66
CA ASN A 398 37.32 -1.77 -27.38
C ASN A 398 36.64 -0.56 -26.72
N ALA A 399 37.36 0.22 -25.89
CA ALA A 399 36.77 1.29 -25.08
C ALA A 399 36.04 2.38 -25.89
N VAL A 400 36.55 2.72 -27.07
CA VAL A 400 35.88 3.67 -27.97
C VAL A 400 34.59 3.09 -28.56
N GLU A 401 34.58 1.80 -28.91
CA GLU A 401 33.38 1.13 -29.43
C GLU A 401 32.30 1.01 -28.35
N GLU A 402 32.70 0.67 -27.12
CA GLU A 402 31.79 0.60 -25.97
C GLU A 402 31.18 1.97 -25.66
N LEU A 403 31.95 3.04 -25.79
CA LEU A 403 31.45 4.41 -25.65
C LEU A 403 30.38 4.72 -26.71
N HIS A 404 30.64 4.42 -27.99
CA HIS A 404 29.64 4.65 -29.05
C HIS A 404 28.38 3.82 -28.86
N ARG A 405 28.53 2.56 -28.45
CA ARG A 405 27.40 1.69 -28.10
C ARG A 405 26.56 2.31 -26.99
N TYR A 406 27.22 2.72 -25.91
CA TYR A 406 26.59 3.37 -24.77
C TYR A 406 25.85 4.67 -25.18
N LEU A 407 26.50 5.54 -25.97
CA LEU A 407 25.89 6.79 -26.44
C LEU A 407 24.67 6.53 -27.31
N ARG A 408 24.76 5.59 -28.26
CA ARG A 408 23.65 5.21 -29.13
C ARG A 408 22.46 4.68 -28.34
N ASP A 409 22.71 3.79 -27.37
CA ASP A 409 21.66 3.14 -26.62
C ASP A 409 20.95 4.11 -25.65
N ASN A 410 21.61 5.20 -25.23
CA ASN A 410 21.03 6.27 -24.40
C ASN A 410 20.55 7.51 -25.18
N GLY A 411 20.85 7.59 -26.49
CA GLY A 411 20.53 8.76 -27.31
C GLY A 411 21.41 9.99 -27.04
N ASP A 412 22.56 9.80 -26.39
CA ASP A 412 23.51 10.85 -26.00
C ASP A 412 24.48 11.16 -27.15
N ARG A 413 25.04 12.37 -27.17
CA ARG A 413 26.05 12.77 -28.16
C ARG A 413 27.44 12.72 -27.55
N LEU A 414 28.46 12.54 -28.38
CA LEU A 414 29.85 12.52 -27.92
C LEU A 414 30.28 13.81 -27.18
N GLN A 415 29.68 14.95 -27.53
CA GLN A 415 29.90 16.24 -26.86
C GLN A 415 29.41 16.27 -25.41
N ASP A 416 28.45 15.40 -25.06
CA ASP A 416 27.85 15.31 -23.71
C ASP A 416 28.76 14.49 -22.76
N VAL A 417 29.74 13.76 -23.31
CA VAL A 417 30.73 13.00 -22.54
C VAL A 417 31.72 13.94 -21.85
N HIS A 418 32.05 13.62 -20.59
CA HIS A 418 33.02 14.38 -19.81
C HIS A 418 34.35 14.54 -20.56
N TRP A 419 34.88 15.77 -20.60
CA TRP A 419 36.03 16.12 -21.45
C TRP A 419 37.30 15.33 -21.11
N MET A 420 37.54 15.02 -19.83
CA MET A 420 38.69 14.20 -19.42
C MET A 420 38.59 12.78 -19.97
N LEU A 421 37.38 12.21 -20.04
CA LEU A 421 37.18 10.88 -20.59
C LEU A 421 37.42 10.87 -22.10
N ARG A 422 36.95 11.90 -22.82
CA ARG A 422 37.25 12.12 -24.24
C ARG A 422 38.75 12.21 -24.50
N SER A 423 39.45 13.04 -23.73
CA SER A 423 40.89 13.22 -23.85
C SER A 423 41.65 11.92 -23.55
N ALA A 424 41.26 11.18 -22.51
CA ALA A 424 41.90 9.92 -22.14
C ALA A 424 41.70 8.82 -23.18
N LEU A 425 40.58 8.83 -23.92
CA LEU A 425 40.29 7.90 -25.01
C LEU A 425 40.82 8.37 -26.38
N GLY A 426 41.54 9.50 -26.45
CA GLY A 426 42.07 10.04 -27.71
C GLY A 426 41.01 10.63 -28.64
N LEU A 427 39.83 10.95 -28.12
CA LEU A 427 38.69 11.53 -28.85
C LEU A 427 38.81 13.05 -28.86
N ASN A 428 39.77 13.55 -29.62
CA ASN A 428 40.03 14.98 -29.78
C ASN A 428 39.08 15.61 -30.81
N ASN A 429 39.14 16.93 -31.01
CA ASN A 429 38.29 17.66 -31.96
C ASN A 429 38.37 17.16 -33.42
N ASP A 430 39.43 16.44 -33.77
CA ASP A 430 39.63 15.85 -35.11
C ASP A 430 39.02 14.44 -35.24
N TYR A 431 38.36 13.94 -34.20
CA TYR A 431 37.72 12.62 -34.23
C TYR A 431 36.47 12.64 -35.12
N VAL A 432 36.58 12.02 -36.29
CA VAL A 432 35.46 11.85 -37.22
C VAL A 432 34.82 10.49 -36.99
N CYS A 433 33.57 10.50 -36.54
CA CYS A 433 32.78 9.28 -36.43
C CYS A 433 32.26 8.91 -37.83
N ILE A 434 32.72 7.80 -38.39
CA ILE A 434 32.20 7.28 -39.66
C ILE A 434 30.93 6.47 -39.33
N PRO A 435 29.74 6.89 -39.78
CA PRO A 435 28.53 6.10 -39.57
C PRO A 435 28.64 4.80 -40.38
N TRP A 436 28.45 3.67 -39.71
CA TRP A 436 28.28 2.35 -40.33
C TRP A 436 26.80 1.99 -40.38
#